data_AF-L9MHD4-F1
#
_entry.id   AF-L9MHD4-F1
#
_cell.length_a   1.000
_cell.length_b   1.000
_cell.length_c   1.000
_cell.angle_alpha   90.00
_cell.angle_beta   90.00
_cell.angle_gamma   90.00
#
_symmetry.space_group_name_H-M   'P 1'
#
loop_
_entity.id
_entity.type
_entity.pdbx_description
1 polymer ?
#
loop_
_entity_poly.entity_id
_entity_poly.type
_entity_poly.pdbx_seq_one_letter_code
_entity_poly.pdbx_strand_id
1 'polypeptide(L)'
;MNNPKVSLTIWWEHVAHQIRIQGFCSLIDPQLADSYWEKRVHDAQVVSYIFDQSQEIESLEAMQQKFLDEKSKYDRHNLLRPETWGDLS
;
A
#
# COMPACT_ATOMS: atom_id res chain seq x y z
N MET A 1 -9.16 12.70 -5.31
CA MET A 1 -9.96 11.83 -6.20
C MET A 1 -10.62 12.64 -7.33
N ASN A 2 -9.99 12.71 -8.52
CA ASN A 2 -10.54 13.47 -9.67
C ASN A 2 -11.51 12.64 -10.54
N ASN A 3 -11.54 11.31 -10.36
CA ASN A 3 -12.46 10.40 -11.04
C ASN A 3 -12.67 9.10 -10.21
N PRO A 4 -13.85 8.86 -9.62
CA PRO A 4 -14.11 7.68 -8.79
C PRO A 4 -14.38 6.39 -9.58
N LYS A 5 -14.39 6.42 -10.92
CA LYS A 5 -14.70 5.22 -11.72
C LYS A 5 -13.51 4.26 -11.73
N VAL A 6 -13.76 3.01 -11.33
CA VAL A 6 -12.74 1.96 -11.25
C VAL A 6 -13.21 0.67 -11.91
N SER A 7 -12.24 -0.15 -12.33
CA SER A 7 -12.48 -1.52 -12.79
C SER A 7 -11.41 -2.46 -12.27
N LEU A 8 -11.81 -3.62 -11.77
CA LEU A 8 -10.94 -4.71 -11.33
C LEU A 8 -11.17 -5.93 -12.22
N THR A 9 -10.09 -6.59 -12.63
CA THR A 9 -10.15 -7.87 -13.35
C THR A 9 -9.35 -8.90 -12.56
N ILE A 10 -9.99 -10.01 -12.23
CA ILE A 10 -9.38 -11.16 -11.57
C ILE A 10 -9.36 -12.30 -12.57
N TRP A 11 -8.18 -12.81 -12.88
CA TRP A 11 -8.00 -14.02 -13.68
C TRP A 11 -7.69 -15.19 -12.76
N TRP A 12 -8.53 -16.23 -12.81
CA TRP A 12 -8.36 -17.45 -12.04
C TRP A 12 -7.92 -18.58 -12.97
N GLU A 13 -6.62 -18.70 -13.16
CA GLU A 13 -6.00 -19.61 -14.13
C GLU A 13 -6.42 -21.07 -13.93
N HIS A 14 -6.39 -21.57 -12.69
CA HIS A 14 -6.71 -22.97 -12.38
C HIS A 14 -8.09 -23.43 -12.84
N VAL A 15 -9.04 -22.51 -12.97
CA VAL A 15 -10.38 -22.81 -13.47
C VAL A 15 -10.66 -22.13 -14.82
N ALA A 16 -9.69 -21.41 -15.39
CA ALA A 16 -9.84 -20.60 -16.59
C ALA A 16 -11.03 -19.61 -16.53
N HIS A 17 -11.28 -19.00 -15.37
CA HIS A 17 -12.37 -18.03 -15.20
C HIS A 17 -11.83 -16.60 -15.08
N GLN A 18 -12.54 -15.66 -15.69
CA GLN A 18 -12.31 -14.23 -15.53
C GLN A 18 -13.49 -13.57 -14.83
N ILE A 19 -13.20 -12.83 -13.77
CA ILE A 19 -14.17 -12.03 -13.05
C ILE A 19 -13.84 -10.55 -13.29
N ARG A 20 -14.83 -9.77 -13.74
CA ARG A 20 -14.69 -8.33 -13.97
C ARG A 20 -15.67 -7.58 -13.09
N ILE A 21 -15.17 -6.62 -12.32
CA ILE A 21 -15.94 -5.77 -11.41
C ILE A 21 -15.75 -4.33 -11.88
N GLN A 22 -16.85 -3.59 -12.06
CA GLN A 22 -16.83 -2.19 -12.47
C GLN A 22 -17.75 -1.39 -11.56
N GLY A 23 -17.35 -0.17 -11.23
CA GLY A 23 -18.16 0.69 -10.38
C GLY A 23 -17.45 1.96 -9.96
N PHE A 24 -17.89 2.50 -8.84
CA PHE A 24 -17.33 3.68 -8.22
C PHE A 24 -16.60 3.28 -6.93
N CYS A 25 -15.43 3.86 -6.67
CA CYS A 25 -14.74 3.73 -5.41
C CYS A 25 -15.07 4.89 -4.47
N SER A 26 -14.94 4.63 -3.17
CA SER A 26 -14.98 5.61 -2.11
C SER A 26 -13.89 5.26 -1.10
N LEU A 27 -13.41 6.26 -0.35
CA LEU A 27 -12.55 6.00 0.79
C LEU A 27 -13.32 5.18 1.83
N ILE A 28 -12.60 4.30 2.52
CA ILE A 28 -13.12 3.58 3.67
C ILE A 28 -13.09 4.46 4.92
N ASP A 29 -13.78 4.04 5.98
CA ASP A 29 -13.71 4.72 7.27
C ASP A 29 -12.25 4.78 7.79
N PRO A 30 -11.79 5.93 8.33
CA PRO A 30 -10.42 6.07 8.82
C PRO A 30 -10.03 5.07 9.91
N GLN A 31 -10.94 4.72 10.83
CA GLN A 31 -10.66 3.76 11.89
C GLN A 31 -10.52 2.35 11.32
N LEU A 32 -11.31 2.03 10.28
CA LEU A 32 -11.14 0.78 9.55
C LEU A 32 -9.78 0.74 8.82
N ALA A 33 -9.35 1.85 8.21
CA ALA A 33 -8.04 1.97 7.58
C ALA A 33 -6.89 1.79 8.59
N ASP A 34 -7.00 2.39 9.78
CA ASP A 34 -6.05 2.21 10.89
C ASP A 34 -5.96 0.72 11.30
N SER A 35 -7.09 0.04 11.45
CA SER A 35 -7.11 -1.41 11.76
C SER A 35 -6.46 -2.27 10.66
N TYR A 36 -6.63 -1.91 9.38
CA TYR A 36 -5.92 -2.60 8.30
C TYR A 36 -4.42 -2.33 8.33
N TRP A 37 -4.02 -1.11 8.66
CA TRP A 37 -2.62 -0.73 8.80
C TRP A 37 -1.92 -1.53 9.91
N GLU A 38 -2.53 -1.61 11.09
CA GLU A 38 -1.98 -2.37 12.24
C GLU A 38 -1.78 -3.86 11.94
N LYS A 39 -2.64 -4.44 11.10
CA LYS A 39 -2.56 -5.87 10.72
C LYS A 39 -1.47 -6.19 9.69
N ARG A 40 -0.88 -5.18 9.04
CA ARG A 40 0.18 -5.42 8.04
C ARG A 40 1.42 -6.04 8.70
N VAL A 41 2.15 -6.83 7.91
CA VAL A 41 3.50 -7.24 8.31
C VAL A 41 4.38 -6.00 8.43
N HIS A 42 5.25 -5.98 9.45
CA HIS A 42 6.03 -4.79 9.81
C HIS A 42 6.84 -4.24 8.63
N ASP A 43 7.53 -5.11 7.89
CA ASP A 43 8.30 -4.74 6.71
C ASP A 43 7.43 -4.01 5.66
N ALA A 44 6.17 -4.41 5.50
CA ALA A 44 5.25 -3.74 4.58
C ALA A 44 4.76 -2.38 5.11
N GLN A 45 4.74 -2.15 6.42
CA GLN A 45 4.51 -0.83 7.01
C GLN A 45 5.71 0.07 6.76
N VAL A 46 6.93 -0.41 7.04
CA VAL A 46 8.18 0.31 6.82
C VAL A 46 8.32 0.74 5.36
N VAL A 47 8.13 -0.18 4.40
CA VAL A 47 8.19 0.13 2.96
C VAL A 47 7.21 1.23 2.58
N SER A 48 5.96 1.13 3.02
CA SER A 48 4.93 2.15 2.74
C SER A 48 5.19 3.49 3.43
N TYR A 49 6.02 3.53 4.46
CA TYR A 49 6.37 4.75 5.18
C TYR A 49 7.56 5.49 4.56
N ILE A 50 8.52 4.76 3.98
CA ILE A 50 9.80 5.33 3.53
C ILE A 50 9.87 5.60 2.01
N PHE A 51 8.96 5.01 1.25
CA PHE A 51 8.93 5.13 -0.20
C PHE A 51 7.63 5.77 -0.67
N ASP A 52 7.78 6.91 -1.35
CA ASP A 52 6.69 7.53 -2.09
C ASP A 52 6.43 6.73 -3.37
N GLN A 53 5.19 6.30 -3.54
CA GLN A 53 4.81 5.48 -4.69
C GLN A 53 5.03 6.26 -5.99
N SER A 54 5.64 5.60 -6.98
CA SER A 54 5.94 6.16 -8.32
C SER A 54 7.07 7.18 -8.38
N GLN A 55 7.85 7.37 -7.31
CA GLN A 55 9.10 8.16 -7.38
C GLN A 55 10.24 7.35 -8.04
N GLU A 56 11.12 8.05 -8.75
CA GLU A 56 12.34 7.46 -9.27
C GLU A 56 13.28 7.06 -8.12
N ILE A 57 13.95 5.93 -8.27
CA ILE A 57 14.98 5.46 -7.35
C ILE A 57 16.32 5.47 -8.06
N GLU A 58 17.38 5.85 -7.35
CA GLU A 58 18.73 5.95 -7.90
C GLU A 58 19.27 4.57 -8.33
N SER A 59 19.08 3.55 -7.48
CA SER A 59 19.42 2.16 -7.79
C SER A 59 18.69 1.19 -6.85
N LEU A 60 18.73 -0.11 -7.20
CA LEU A 60 18.19 -1.17 -6.35
C LEU A 60 18.95 -1.28 -5.02
N GLU A 61 20.27 -1.16 -5.07
CA GLU A 61 21.14 -1.26 -3.89
C GLU A 61 20.88 -0.11 -2.92
N ALA A 62 20.72 1.12 -3.43
CA ALA A 62 20.38 2.28 -2.61
C ALA A 62 19.02 2.12 -1.94
N MET A 63 18.02 1.60 -2.67
CA MET A 63 16.69 1.30 -2.13
C MET A 63 16.77 0.26 -0.99
N GLN A 64 17.53 -0.82 -1.20
CA GLN A 64 17.70 -1.87 -0.19
C GLN A 64 18.40 -1.36 1.07
N GLN A 65 19.46 -0.57 0.90
CA GLN A 65 20.19 0.01 2.03
C GLN A 65 19.28 0.95 2.84
N LYS A 66 18.55 1.85 2.16
CA LYS A 66 17.58 2.74 2.81
C LYS A 66 16.54 1.94 3.60
N PHE A 67 16.03 0.84 3.06
CA PHE A 67 15.09 -0.02 3.77
C PHE A 67 15.70 -0.63 5.04
N LEU A 68 16.92 -1.17 4.97
CA LEU A 68 17.58 -1.78 6.13
C LEU A 68 17.86 -0.75 7.23
N ASP A 69 18.34 0.43 6.84
CA ASP A 69 18.64 1.52 7.75
C ASP A 69 17.38 1.98 8.49
N GLU A 70 16.27 2.19 7.76
CA GLU A 70 15.01 2.63 8.34
C GLU A 70 14.30 1.54 9.14
N LYS A 71 14.37 0.28 8.70
CA LYS A 71 13.79 -0.87 9.44
C LYS A 71 14.39 -0.99 10.84
N SER A 72 15.66 -0.63 11.03
CA SER A 72 16.29 -0.64 12.36
C SER A 72 15.79 0.49 13.28
N LYS A 73 15.25 1.57 12.71
CA LYS A 73 14.81 2.77 13.44
C LYS A 73 13.36 2.69 13.90
N TYR A 74 12.51 2.00 13.14
CA TYR A 74 11.09 1.90 13.45
C TYR A 74 10.77 0.57 14.11
N ASP A 75 10.30 0.60 15.37
CA ASP A 75 9.64 -0.57 15.96
C ASP A 75 8.16 -0.62 15.53
N ARG A 76 7.59 -1.82 15.55
CA ARG A 76 6.23 -2.15 15.12
C ARG A 76 5.16 -1.34 15.85
N HIS A 77 5.46 -0.84 17.05
CA HIS A 77 4.53 -0.08 17.88
C HIS A 77 4.51 1.44 17.60
N ASN A 78 5.48 1.96 16.84
CA ASN A 78 5.65 3.42 16.64
C ASN A 78 5.35 3.91 15.22
N LEU A 79 4.96 3.02 14.31
CA LEU A 79 4.60 3.38 12.93
C LEU A 79 3.10 3.67 12.83
N LEU A 80 2.74 4.95 12.98
CA LEU A 80 1.39 5.42 12.67
C LEU A 80 1.14 5.33 11.16
N ARG A 81 -0.13 5.13 10.78
CA ARG A 81 -0.54 5.09 9.37
C ARG A 81 -0.27 6.45 8.71
N PRO A 82 0.51 6.51 7.62
CA PRO A 82 0.65 7.74 6.84
C PRO A 82 -0.71 8.21 6.31
N GLU A 83 -0.94 9.53 6.27
CA GLU A 83 -2.19 10.10 5.73
C GLU A 83 -2.40 9.73 4.25
N THR A 84 -1.30 9.61 3.50
CA THR A 84 -1.29 9.20 2.09
C THR A 84 -1.56 7.72 1.89
N TRP A 85 -1.47 6.90 2.94
CA TRP A 85 -1.69 5.47 2.83
C TRP A 85 -3.19 5.16 2.86
N GLY A 86 -3.66 4.44 1.84
CA GLY A 86 -5.06 4.11 1.64
C GLY A 86 -5.87 5.21 0.95
N ASP A 87 -5.22 6.29 0.50
CA ASP A 87 -5.85 7.30 -0.32
C ASP A 87 -6.00 6.84 -1.78
N LEU A 88 -6.92 7.48 -2.49
CA LEU A 88 -7.23 7.31 -3.91
C LEU A 88 -6.88 8.61 -4.66
N SER A 89 -5.63 9.06 -4.44
CA SER A 89 -5.03 10.24 -5.07
C SER A 89 -4.62 9.95 -6.50
#